data_AF-A0A1F2VUE6-F1
#
_entry.id   AF-A0A1F2VUE6-F1
#
_cell.length_a   1.000
_cell.length_b   1.000
_cell.length_c   1.000
_cell.angle_alpha   90.00
_cell.angle_beta   90.00
_cell.angle_gamma   90.00
#
_symmetry.space_group_name_H-M   'P 1'
#
loop_
_entity.id
_entity.type
_entity.pdbx_description
1 polymer ?
#
loop_
_entity_poly.entity_id
_entity_poly.type
_entity_poly.pdbx_seq_one_letter_code
_entity_poly.pdbx_strand_id
1 'polypeptide(L)'
;MVLAADLVSVSHSSAASAAASIHLQRESSVVETTLGGFTGVGEIAGVAVLASEQGIVEWFPDPAQTLTQLAALATEAVGAGWRVTVLVPAIRMGEAHRSLRGIPVTLQPWWADGERVRFGGPEVP
;
A
#
# COMPACT_ATOMS: atom_id res chain seq x y z
N MET A 1 -4.09 -5.95 27.10
CA MET A 1 -5.05 -4.94 26.60
C MET A 1 -4.24 -3.71 26.23
N VAL A 2 -3.71 -3.66 25.00
CA VAL A 2 -2.89 -2.54 24.52
C VAL A 2 -3.80 -1.64 23.71
N LEU A 3 -3.84 -0.39 24.14
CA LEU A 3 -4.81 0.65 23.79
C LEU A 3 -4.69 1.06 22.32
N ALA A 4 -5.83 1.21 21.67
CA ALA A 4 -6.03 1.78 20.33
C ALA A 4 -5.55 3.24 20.16
N ALA A 5 -4.79 3.79 21.12
CA ALA A 5 -4.37 5.18 21.18
C ALA A 5 -3.01 5.44 20.50
N ASP A 6 -2.17 4.42 20.30
CA ASP A 6 -0.89 4.55 19.57
C ASP A 6 -1.04 4.53 18.04
N LEU A 7 -2.28 4.45 17.53
CA LEU A 7 -2.57 4.64 16.11
C LEU A 7 -2.47 6.13 15.69
N VAL A 8 -2.23 7.03 16.64
CA VAL A 8 -2.22 8.48 16.44
C VAL A 8 -0.78 9.00 16.40
N SER A 9 -0.17 9.03 15.19
CA SER A 9 0.68 10.14 14.69
C SER A 9 1.60 9.75 13.52
N VAL A 10 1.58 8.50 13.06
CA VAL A 10 2.32 8.10 11.84
C VAL A 10 1.43 8.41 10.64
N SER A 11 1.64 9.56 10.00
CA SER A 11 0.91 9.95 8.78
C SER A 11 1.23 9.00 7.63
N HIS A 12 0.30 8.80 6.69
CA HIS A 12 0.53 8.04 5.44
C HIS A 12 1.82 8.39 4.73
N SER A 13 2.21 9.66 4.76
CA SER A 13 3.46 10.15 4.20
C SER A 13 4.70 9.48 4.81
N SER A 14 4.66 9.13 6.11
CA SER A 14 5.79 8.48 6.80
C SER A 14 5.89 6.99 6.50
N ALA A 15 4.77 6.27 6.36
CA ALA A 15 4.76 4.87 5.93
C ALA A 15 5.12 4.72 4.44
N ALA A 16 4.57 5.60 3.58
CA ALA A 16 4.91 5.66 2.16
C ALA A 16 6.39 6.02 1.94
N SER A 17 6.90 7.05 2.63
CA SER A 17 8.34 7.38 2.61
C SER A 17 9.22 6.23 3.12
N ALA A 18 8.81 5.54 4.19
CA ALA A 18 9.58 4.43 4.74
C ALA A 18 9.61 3.21 3.80
N ALA A 19 8.52 2.91 3.11
CA ALA A 19 8.45 1.80 2.16
C ALA A 19 9.17 2.12 0.84
N ALA A 20 9.01 3.34 0.31
CA ALA A 20 9.85 3.85 -0.77
C ALA A 20 11.35 3.73 -0.41
N SER A 21 11.68 3.97 0.86
CA SER A 21 13.04 3.79 1.37
C SER A 21 13.47 2.32 1.50
N ILE A 22 12.59 1.32 1.59
CA ILE A 22 12.96 -0.10 1.80
C ILE A 22 12.97 -0.88 0.48
N HIS A 23 11.94 -0.74 -0.36
CA HIS A 23 11.85 -1.48 -1.62
C HIS A 23 12.55 -0.77 -2.78
N LEU A 24 12.62 0.57 -2.73
CA LEU A 24 13.08 1.39 -3.86
C LEU A 24 14.43 2.06 -3.58
N GLN A 25 15.15 1.59 -2.57
CA GLN A 25 16.44 2.09 -2.06
C GLN A 25 17.61 2.09 -3.09
N ARG A 26 17.32 1.80 -4.36
CA ARG A 26 18.28 1.77 -5.47
C ARG A 26 17.88 2.62 -6.67
N GLU A 27 16.73 3.32 -6.65
CA GLU A 27 16.25 4.04 -7.83
C GLU A 27 16.25 5.56 -7.65
N SER A 28 16.88 6.23 -8.61
CA SER A 28 16.92 7.69 -8.71
C SER A 28 15.59 8.32 -9.14
N SER A 29 14.55 7.53 -9.43
CA SER A 29 13.34 7.97 -10.16
C SER A 29 12.03 7.40 -9.57
N VAL A 30 11.94 7.27 -8.26
CA VAL A 30 10.66 6.97 -7.61
C VAL A 30 9.75 8.19 -7.67
N VAL A 31 8.50 8.00 -8.07
CA VAL A 31 7.48 9.07 -8.08
C VAL A 31 6.38 8.75 -7.09
N GLU A 32 6.15 9.65 -6.14
CA GLU A 32 4.98 9.61 -5.27
C GLU A 32 3.82 10.38 -5.91
N THR A 33 2.63 9.80 -5.90
CA THR A 33 1.39 10.44 -6.34
C THR A 33 0.21 9.99 -5.47
N THR A 34 -0.95 10.63 -5.63
CA THR A 34 -2.16 10.17 -4.97
C THR A 34 -2.61 8.84 -5.58
N LEU A 35 -3.14 7.93 -4.76
CA LEU A 35 -3.62 6.65 -5.25
C LEU A 35 -4.75 6.83 -6.28
N GLY A 36 -5.70 7.74 -6.01
CA GLY A 36 -6.73 8.10 -6.98
C GLY A 36 -6.20 8.76 -8.26
N GLY A 37 -5.07 9.49 -8.19
CA GLY A 37 -4.40 10.04 -9.36
C GLY A 37 -3.76 8.95 -10.23
N PHE A 38 -3.18 7.91 -9.61
CA PHE A 38 -2.64 6.74 -10.31
C PHE A 38 -3.75 5.91 -10.97
N THR A 39 -4.82 5.61 -10.22
CA THR A 39 -5.91 4.75 -10.70
C THR A 39 -6.90 5.48 -11.60
N GLY A 40 -6.82 6.81 -11.70
CA GLY A 40 -7.81 7.64 -12.39
C GLY A 40 -9.15 7.76 -11.67
N VAL A 41 -9.25 7.28 -10.42
CA VAL A 41 -10.47 7.31 -9.60
C VAL A 41 -10.26 8.23 -8.40
N GLY A 42 -10.70 9.48 -8.53
CA GLY A 42 -10.41 10.55 -7.55
C GLY A 42 -10.92 10.34 -6.13
N GLU A 43 -11.84 9.40 -5.91
CA GLU A 43 -12.38 9.05 -4.59
C GLU A 43 -11.48 8.09 -3.80
N ILE A 44 -10.44 7.53 -4.42
CA ILE A 44 -9.52 6.61 -3.76
C ILE A 44 -8.47 7.41 -2.98
N ALA A 45 -8.57 7.35 -1.66
CA ALA A 45 -7.67 7.99 -0.73
C ALA A 45 -6.44 7.12 -0.47
N GLY A 46 -5.28 7.76 -0.41
CA GLY A 46 -4.01 7.09 -0.17
C GLY A 46 -2.92 7.55 -1.12
N VAL A 47 -1.80 6.87 -1.04
CA VAL A 47 -0.59 7.19 -1.79
C VAL A 47 -0.23 6.01 -2.70
N ALA A 48 0.20 6.32 -3.92
CA ALA A 48 0.86 5.37 -4.81
C ALA A 48 2.31 5.80 -4.99
N VAL A 49 3.23 4.85 -4.80
CA VAL A 49 4.66 5.05 -5.03
C VAL A 49 5.05 4.21 -6.24
N LEU A 50 5.57 4.86 -7.27
CA LEU A 50 5.84 4.25 -8.57
C LEU A 50 7.34 4.14 -8.81
N ALA A 51 7.74 2.96 -9.29
CA ALA A 51 9.02 2.73 -9.95
C ALA A 51 8.73 2.28 -11.38
N SER A 52 8.41 3.26 -12.24
CA SER A 52 7.89 3.03 -13.59
C SER A 52 8.82 2.22 -14.48
N GLU A 53 10.14 2.46 -14.38
CA GLU A 53 11.16 1.73 -15.15
C GLU A 53 11.17 0.21 -14.83
N GLN A 54 10.70 -0.18 -13.64
CA GLN A 54 10.58 -1.57 -13.23
C GLN A 54 9.15 -2.13 -13.34
N GLY A 55 8.18 -1.30 -13.73
CA GLY A 55 6.76 -1.64 -13.71
C GLY A 55 6.27 -2.05 -12.31
N ILE A 56 6.76 -1.39 -11.25
CA ILE A 56 6.32 -1.64 -9.86
C ILE A 56 5.51 -0.46 -9.36
N VAL A 57 4.42 -0.76 -8.64
CA VAL A 57 3.68 0.23 -7.88
C VAL A 57 3.34 -0.30 -6.48
N GLU A 58 3.59 0.53 -5.48
CA GLU A 58 3.23 0.27 -4.09
C GLU A 58 2.06 1.16 -3.69
N TRP A 59 1.00 0.55 -3.16
CA TRP A 59 -0.21 1.23 -2.76
C TRP A 59 -0.29 1.31 -1.23
N PHE A 60 -0.52 2.53 -0.74
CA PHE A 60 -0.78 2.87 0.66
C PHE A 60 -2.20 3.41 0.74
N PRO A 61 -3.22 2.54 0.70
CA PRO A 61 -4.60 2.99 0.84
C PRO A 61 -4.81 3.63 2.20
N ASP A 62 -5.74 4.60 2.26
CA ASP A 62 -6.18 5.13 3.53
C ASP A 62 -6.74 4.00 4.44
N PRO A 63 -6.44 3.95 5.75
CA PRO A 63 -6.78 2.85 6.63
C PRO A 63 -8.27 2.86 6.95
N ALA A 64 -8.99 3.95 6.66
CA ALA A 64 -10.45 4.04 6.70
C ALA A 64 -11.08 3.65 5.35
N GLN A 65 -10.30 3.52 4.27
CA GLN A 65 -10.83 3.11 2.97
C GLN A 65 -11.22 1.63 2.95
N THR A 66 -12.35 1.34 2.30
CA THR A 66 -12.82 -0.01 2.02
C THR A 66 -11.94 -0.69 0.97
N LEU A 67 -11.38 -1.87 1.30
CA LEU A 67 -10.44 -2.58 0.42
C LEU A 67 -11.13 -3.24 -0.79
N THR A 68 -12.46 -3.44 -0.76
CA THR A 68 -13.21 -4.02 -1.89
C THR A 68 -13.10 -3.20 -3.17
N GLN A 69 -13.05 -1.87 -3.08
CA GLN A 69 -12.87 -1.01 -4.26
C GLN A 69 -11.47 -1.18 -4.89
N LEU A 70 -10.46 -1.48 -4.08
CA LEU A 70 -9.09 -1.69 -4.55
C LEU A 70 -8.97 -2.95 -5.41
N ALA A 71 -9.85 -3.93 -5.26
CA ALA A 71 -9.81 -5.17 -6.02
C ALA A 71 -9.92 -4.95 -7.54
N ALA A 72 -10.93 -4.18 -7.95
CA ALA A 72 -11.12 -3.86 -9.37
C ALA A 72 -9.93 -3.07 -9.92
N LEU A 73 -9.49 -2.04 -9.19
CA LEU A 73 -8.37 -1.20 -9.58
C LEU A 73 -7.06 -1.98 -9.66
N ALA A 74 -6.83 -2.91 -8.72
CA ALA A 74 -5.65 -3.75 -8.69
C ALA A 74 -5.61 -4.67 -9.91
N THR A 75 -6.77 -5.22 -10.30
CA THR A 75 -6.90 -6.03 -11.50
C THR A 75 -6.57 -5.22 -12.75
N GLU A 76 -7.04 -3.98 -12.85
CA GLU A 76 -6.73 -3.07 -13.96
C GLU A 76 -5.24 -2.73 -14.02
N ALA A 77 -4.63 -2.38 -12.87
CA ALA A 77 -3.21 -2.06 -12.80
C ALA A 77 -2.33 -3.26 -13.19
N VAL A 78 -2.66 -4.46 -12.70
CA VAL A 78 -2.00 -5.70 -13.13
C VAL A 78 -2.19 -5.93 -14.63
N GLY A 79 -3.39 -5.75 -15.16
CA GLY A 79 -3.69 -5.88 -16.59
C GLY A 79 -2.90 -4.90 -17.45
N ALA A 80 -2.56 -3.72 -16.91
CA ALA A 80 -1.69 -2.74 -17.51
C ALA A 80 -0.18 -3.05 -17.36
N GLY A 81 0.17 -4.19 -16.75
CA GLY A 81 1.54 -4.69 -16.63
C GLY A 81 2.24 -4.32 -15.32
N TRP A 82 1.55 -3.70 -14.36
CA TRP A 82 2.14 -3.35 -13.07
C TRP A 82 2.24 -4.55 -12.14
N ARG A 83 3.38 -4.64 -11.44
CA ARG A 83 3.51 -5.44 -10.22
C ARG A 83 3.03 -4.59 -9.05
N VAL A 84 1.89 -4.98 -8.48
CA VAL A 84 1.22 -4.21 -7.44
C VAL A 84 1.50 -4.83 -6.06
N THR A 85 2.04 -4.04 -5.16
CA THR A 85 2.12 -4.36 -3.73
C THR A 85 1.16 -3.45 -2.96
N VAL A 86 0.25 -4.01 -2.18
CA VAL A 86 -0.68 -3.25 -1.33
C VAL A 86 -0.20 -3.32 0.12
N LEU A 87 0.23 -2.18 0.64
CA LEU A 87 0.71 -2.05 2.01
C LEU A 87 -0.45 -1.72 2.93
N VAL A 88 -0.82 -2.68 3.76
CA VAL A 88 -2.00 -2.59 4.62
C VAL A 88 -1.61 -2.61 6.10
N PRO A 89 -2.33 -1.90 6.98
CA PRO A 89 -2.09 -2.02 8.41
C PRO A 89 -2.21 -3.50 8.84
N ALA A 90 -1.30 -3.99 9.68
CA ALA A 90 -1.26 -5.39 10.08
C ALA A 90 -2.60 -5.90 10.64
N ILE A 91 -3.33 -5.04 11.36
CA ILE A 91 -4.66 -5.34 11.90
C ILE A 91 -5.74 -5.60 10.82
N ARG A 92 -5.54 -5.11 9.59
CA ARG A 92 -6.46 -5.27 8.46
C ARG A 92 -6.04 -6.37 7.48
N MET A 93 -4.95 -7.10 7.73
CA MET A 93 -4.48 -8.18 6.83
C MET A 93 -5.57 -9.19 6.50
N GLY A 94 -6.34 -9.67 7.49
CA GLY A 94 -7.41 -10.63 7.24
C GLY A 94 -8.54 -10.10 6.34
N GLU A 95 -8.82 -8.81 6.39
CA GLU A 95 -9.75 -8.14 5.47
C GLU A 95 -9.13 -8.03 4.07
N ALA A 96 -7.86 -7.59 4.00
CA ALA A 96 -7.12 -7.46 2.75
C ALA A 96 -7.04 -8.78 1.98
N HIS A 97 -6.70 -9.88 2.65
CA HIS A 97 -6.73 -11.23 2.06
C HIS A 97 -8.10 -11.58 1.48
N ARG A 98 -9.18 -11.28 2.21
CA ARG A 98 -10.53 -11.60 1.74
C ARG A 98 -10.93 -10.75 0.53
N SER A 99 -10.64 -9.45 0.56
CA SER A 99 -11.03 -8.50 -0.48
C SER A 99 -10.21 -8.62 -1.76
N LEU A 100 -8.94 -9.00 -1.65
CA LEU A 100 -8.00 -9.08 -2.78
C LEU A 100 -7.71 -10.52 -3.23
N ARG A 101 -8.41 -11.51 -2.66
CA ARG A 101 -8.25 -12.93 -3.02
C ARG A 101 -8.37 -13.15 -4.53
N GLY A 102 -7.41 -13.88 -5.08
CA GLY A 102 -7.39 -14.26 -6.50
C GLY A 102 -6.91 -13.16 -7.45
N ILE A 103 -6.55 -11.99 -6.91
CA ILE A 103 -5.93 -10.91 -7.67
C ILE A 103 -4.41 -11.08 -7.52
N PRO A 104 -3.63 -11.04 -8.61
CA PRO A 104 -2.19 -11.27 -8.57
C PRO A 104 -1.43 -10.04 -8.05
N VAL A 105 -1.73 -9.66 -6.80
CA VAL A 105 -1.04 -8.62 -6.04
C VAL A 105 -0.29 -9.25 -4.87
N THR A 106 0.65 -8.49 -4.33
CA THR A 106 1.29 -8.81 -3.05
C THR A 106 0.66 -7.96 -1.95
N LEU A 107 0.38 -8.54 -0.79
CA LEU A 107 0.05 -7.82 0.43
C LEU A 107 1.30 -7.69 1.28
N GLN A 108 1.47 -6.55 1.93
CA GLN A 108 2.52 -6.40 2.92
C GLN A 108 1.98 -5.68 4.16
N PRO A 109 2.00 -6.34 5.34
CA PRO A 109 1.56 -5.70 6.56
C PRO A 109 2.56 -4.64 6.98
N TRP A 110 2.05 -3.53 7.52
CA TRP A 110 2.84 -2.55 8.25
C TRP A 110 2.23 -2.21 9.61
N TRP A 111 3.08 -1.74 10.53
CA TRP A 111 2.64 -1.23 11.83
C TRP A 111 3.59 -0.13 12.32
N ALA A 112 3.07 0.75 13.17
CA ALA A 112 3.88 1.72 13.88
C ALA A 112 4.66 1.04 15.02
N ASP A 113 5.92 1.44 15.18
CA ASP A 113 6.83 1.06 16.25
C ASP A 113 7.49 2.34 16.80
N GLY A 114 6.74 3.04 17.66
CA GLY A 114 7.06 4.41 18.06
C GLY A 114 7.03 5.35 16.85
N GLU A 115 8.13 6.09 16.63
CA GLU A 115 8.27 6.99 15.47
C GLU A 115 8.66 6.26 14.17
N ARG A 116 8.80 4.94 14.20
CA ARG A 116 9.22 4.14 13.06
C ARG A 116 8.04 3.37 12.47
N VAL A 117 8.14 3.09 11.18
CA VAL A 117 7.26 2.15 10.50
C VAL A 117 8.00 0.84 10.32
N ARG A 118 7.35 -0.26 10.66
CA ARG A 118 7.83 -1.63 10.44
C ARG A 118 6.95 -2.30 9.41
N PHE A 119 7.58 -3.22 8.69
CA PHE A 119 6.94 -4.00 7.65
C PHE A 119 7.14 -5.49 7.97
N GLY A 120 6.10 -6.27 7.73
CA GLY A 120 6.22 -7.72 7.73
C GLY A 120 6.63 -8.23 6.35
N GLY A 121 6.65 -9.55 6.23
CA GLY A 121 6.94 -10.21 4.96
C GLY A 121 5.80 -10.01 3.95
N PRO A 122 6.12 -10.03 2.64
CA PRO A 122 5.11 -10.05 1.59
C PRO A 122 4.32 -11.36 1.60
N GLU A 123 3.01 -11.26 1.34
CA GLU A 123 2.06 -12.38 1.31
C GLU A 123 1.17 -12.30 0.05
N VAL A 124 0.64 -13.43 -0.41
CA VAL A 124 -0.34 -13.47 -1.52
C VAL A 124 -1.75 -13.60 -0.92
N PRO A 125 -2.72 -12.75 -1.33
CA PRO A 125 -4.10 -12.75 -0.83
C PRO A 125 -4.83 -14.11 -0.86
#